data_AF-X0MF60-F1
#
_entry.id   AF-X0MF60-F1
#
_cell.length_a   1.000
_cell.length_b   1.000
_cell.length_c   1.000
_cell.angle_alpha   90.00
_cell.angle_beta   90.00
_cell.angle_gamma   90.00
#
_symmetry.space_group_name_H-M   'P 1'
#
loop_
_entity.id
_entity.type
_entity.pdbx_description
1 polymer ?
#
loop_
_entity_poly.entity_id
_entity_poly.type
_entity_poly.pdbx_seq_one_letter_code
_entity_poly.pdbx_strand_id
1 'polypeptide(L)'
;MQDQESIWMYDPSFPLAVVGTVVYGIIFLTIAYLTLIKYRAWYFIVVVIGSAIEVAAYSLRIHSVQNQSEITPFVLTLTYTVLAPVLIAAGNYLLISRLILAVLPPSHHRILRIPGRRLTPIFVFCDVIAFLIQGSGSGIASSDNWQGEMERIGVKVLIVGLVFQLAAFSLFLCVFRRFHVLALRMAVEDAPRGWQKVVLAVYISSILIMARCIFRVVEFAGGRDTYAFSHEWLFWVFESLPMAGAIGIFCFYHPSRYLGRNGGRHKSVRTEDTIELAQGHK
;
A
#
# COMPACT_ATOMS: atom_id res chain seq x y z
N MET A 1 37.15 17.20 18.03
CA MET A 1 36.14 16.16 17.72
C MET A 1 35.36 16.76 16.58
N GLN A 2 35.56 16.26 15.36
CA GLN A 2 34.96 16.83 14.15
C GLN A 2 33.44 16.77 14.29
N ASP A 3 32.79 17.93 14.16
CA ASP A 3 31.35 18.04 13.97
C ASP A 3 30.98 17.18 12.75
N GLN A 4 30.54 15.94 13.00
CA GLN A 4 29.93 15.13 11.95
C GLN A 4 28.56 15.75 11.67
N GLU A 5 28.46 16.48 10.57
CA GLU A 5 27.18 17.00 10.08
C GLU A 5 26.19 15.83 9.96
N SER A 6 25.17 15.85 10.82
CA SER A 6 24.06 14.90 10.77
C SER A 6 23.21 15.23 9.55
N ILE A 7 22.85 14.19 8.79
CA ILE A 7 21.96 14.34 7.63
C ILE A 7 20.50 14.56 8.08
N TRP A 8 20.17 14.20 9.32
CA TRP A 8 18.83 14.36 9.87
C TRP A 8 18.53 15.82 10.22
N MET A 9 17.31 16.27 9.90
CA MET A 9 16.83 17.62 10.22
C MET A 9 16.35 17.75 11.68
N TYR A 10 16.35 16.65 12.44
CA TYR A 10 15.96 16.54 13.84
C TYR A 10 16.80 15.45 14.52
N ASP A 11 16.82 15.39 15.85
CA ASP A 11 17.48 14.31 16.59
C ASP A 11 16.59 13.04 16.58
N PRO A 12 16.94 11.99 15.83
CA PRO A 12 16.06 10.85 15.64
C PRO A 12 16.15 9.89 16.83
N SER A 13 15.02 9.49 17.39
CA SER A 13 14.98 8.65 18.58
C SER A 13 15.23 7.17 18.27
N PHE A 14 16.37 6.68 18.74
CA PHE A 14 16.72 5.26 18.69
C PHE A 14 15.64 4.34 19.31
N PRO A 15 15.07 4.66 20.50
CA PRO A 15 14.03 3.82 21.10
C PRO A 15 12.79 3.68 20.24
N LEU A 16 12.32 4.76 19.58
CA LEU A 16 11.14 4.67 18.71
C LEU A 16 11.43 3.85 17.46
N ALA A 17 12.63 3.97 16.87
CA ALA A 17 13.04 3.14 15.72
C ALA A 17 13.02 1.64 16.06
N VAL A 18 13.48 1.26 17.27
CA VAL A 18 13.40 -0.11 17.79
C VAL A 18 11.95 -0.56 17.97
N VAL A 19 11.12 0.25 18.64
CA VAL A 19 9.69 -0.06 18.83
C VAL A 19 8.99 -0.24 17.48
N GLY A 20 9.22 0.65 16.52
CA GLY A 20 8.69 0.55 15.17
C GLY A 20 9.07 -0.77 14.50
N THR A 21 10.35 -1.13 14.54
CA THR A 21 10.84 -2.39 13.98
C THR A 21 10.17 -3.61 14.60
N VAL A 22 10.00 -3.62 15.94
CA VAL A 22 9.34 -4.71 16.65
C VAL A 22 7.86 -4.81 16.27
N VAL A 23 7.13 -3.69 16.25
CA VAL A 23 5.71 -3.65 15.90
C VAL A 23 5.49 -4.15 14.47
N TYR A 24 6.24 -3.62 13.50
CA TYR A 24 6.16 -4.07 12.12
C TYR A 24 6.63 -5.52 11.96
N GLY A 25 7.61 -5.97 12.74
CA GLY A 25 8.06 -7.36 12.78
C GLY A 25 6.94 -8.30 13.20
N ILE A 26 6.20 -7.97 14.26
CA ILE A 26 5.05 -8.76 14.72
C ILE A 26 3.94 -8.78 13.65
N ILE A 27 3.64 -7.64 13.05
CA ILE A 27 2.63 -7.54 11.97
C ILE A 27 3.05 -8.39 10.77
N PHE A 28 4.30 -8.27 10.32
CA PHE A 28 4.88 -9.04 9.22
C PHE A 28 4.80 -10.55 9.48
N LEU A 29 5.28 -11.01 10.65
CA LEU A 29 5.25 -12.43 11.00
C LEU A 29 3.82 -12.96 11.04
N THR A 30 2.89 -12.18 11.59
CA THR A 30 1.47 -12.53 11.64
C THR A 30 0.87 -12.65 10.25
N ILE A 31 1.03 -11.63 9.39
CA ILE A 31 0.45 -11.64 8.05
C ILE A 31 1.11 -12.68 7.15
N ALA A 32 2.42 -12.90 7.29
CA ALA A 32 3.17 -13.94 6.58
C ALA A 32 2.68 -15.34 6.98
N TYR A 33 2.54 -15.62 8.27
CA TYR A 33 2.00 -16.89 8.76
C TYR A 33 0.59 -17.15 8.24
N LEU A 34 -0.30 -16.15 8.35
CA LEU A 34 -1.68 -16.28 7.86
C LEU A 34 -1.72 -16.52 6.34
N THR A 35 -0.96 -15.73 5.57
CA THR A 35 -1.00 -15.76 4.10
C THR A 35 -0.31 -16.99 3.53
N LEU A 36 0.92 -17.29 3.97
CA LEU A 36 1.76 -18.32 3.35
C LEU A 36 1.47 -19.71 3.90
N ILE A 37 1.26 -19.84 5.21
CA ILE A 37 1.18 -21.14 5.89
C ILE A 37 -0.28 -21.53 6.10
N LYS A 38 -1.05 -20.71 6.83
CA LYS A 38 -2.42 -21.06 7.26
C LYS A 38 -3.40 -21.11 6.09
N TYR A 39 -3.48 -20.05 5.29
CA TYR A 39 -4.46 -19.93 4.20
C TYR A 39 -3.88 -20.22 2.81
N ARG A 40 -2.54 -20.30 2.66
CA ARG A 40 -1.83 -20.53 1.38
C ARG A 40 -2.35 -19.63 0.24
N ALA A 41 -2.58 -18.37 0.59
CA ALA A 41 -3.21 -17.36 -0.23
C ALA A 41 -2.20 -16.54 -1.04
N TRP A 42 -1.57 -17.19 -2.01
CA TRP A 42 -0.52 -16.61 -2.86
C TRP A 42 -0.93 -15.30 -3.54
N TYR A 43 -2.23 -15.10 -3.80
CA TYR A 43 -2.72 -13.86 -4.37
C TYR A 43 -2.50 -12.62 -3.49
N PHE A 44 -2.30 -12.80 -2.18
CA PHE A 44 -2.14 -11.72 -1.21
C PHE A 44 -0.67 -11.53 -0.79
N ILE A 45 0.27 -12.18 -1.50
CA ILE A 45 1.71 -12.11 -1.21
C ILE A 45 2.26 -10.68 -1.30
N VAL A 46 1.66 -9.83 -2.12
CA VAL A 46 2.07 -8.42 -2.27
C VAL A 46 2.04 -7.65 -0.94
N VAL A 47 1.06 -7.94 -0.08
CA VAL A 47 0.94 -7.32 1.25
C VAL A 47 2.01 -7.86 2.21
N VAL A 48 2.36 -9.15 2.09
CA VAL A 48 3.45 -9.76 2.87
C VAL A 48 4.78 -9.11 2.49
N ILE A 49 5.06 -8.94 1.19
CA ILE A 49 6.26 -8.25 0.70
C ILE A 49 6.27 -6.79 1.17
N GLY A 50 5.14 -6.08 1.07
CA GLY A 50 5.02 -4.71 1.59
C GLY A 50 5.32 -4.62 3.08
N SER A 51 4.79 -5.54 3.90
CA SER A 51 5.09 -5.58 5.33
C SER A 51 6.55 -5.93 5.64
N ALA A 52 7.22 -6.76 4.82
CA ALA A 52 8.65 -7.04 4.95
C ALA A 52 9.49 -5.79 4.66
N ILE A 53 9.08 -5.00 3.65
CA ILE A 53 9.74 -3.73 3.31
C ILE A 53 9.60 -2.71 4.44
N GLU A 54 8.46 -2.63 5.13
CA GLU A 54 8.34 -1.80 6.34
C GLU A 54 9.34 -2.24 7.41
N VAL A 55 9.43 -3.54 7.72
CA VAL A 55 10.42 -4.05 8.69
C VAL A 55 11.84 -3.67 8.29
N ALA A 56 12.19 -3.80 7.01
CA ALA A 56 13.49 -3.38 6.49
C ALA A 56 13.69 -1.86 6.63
N ALA A 57 12.67 -1.04 6.35
CA ALA A 57 12.73 0.41 6.50
C ALA A 57 13.07 0.83 7.93
N TYR A 58 12.36 0.30 8.93
CA TYR A 58 12.62 0.64 10.33
C TYR A 58 13.92 0.03 10.85
N SER A 59 14.33 -1.14 10.36
CA SER A 59 15.65 -1.71 10.67
C SER A 59 16.79 -0.85 10.15
N LEU A 60 16.65 -0.32 8.92
CA LEU A 60 17.60 0.65 8.35
C LEU A 60 17.55 1.99 9.08
N ARG A 61 16.38 2.40 9.57
CA ARG A 61 16.24 3.59 10.41
C ARG A 61 17.07 3.45 11.69
N ILE A 62 17.03 2.30 12.37
CA ILE A 62 17.88 2.03 13.55
C ILE A 62 19.36 2.24 13.20
N HIS A 63 19.81 1.67 12.07
CA HIS A 63 21.20 1.81 11.63
C HIS A 63 21.57 3.26 11.27
N SER A 64 20.65 3.99 10.64
CA SER A 64 20.81 5.40 10.28
C SER A 64 20.81 6.35 11.48
N VAL A 65 20.06 6.03 12.54
CA VAL A 65 20.11 6.79 13.81
C VAL A 65 21.46 6.65 14.50
N GLN A 66 22.07 5.46 14.43
CA GLN A 66 23.40 5.22 15.01
C GLN A 66 24.54 5.80 14.17
N ASN A 67 24.37 5.91 12.85
CA ASN A 67 25.37 6.41 11.91
C ASN A 67 24.80 7.58 11.10
N GLN A 68 24.62 8.73 11.75
CA GLN A 68 23.90 9.87 11.19
C GLN A 68 24.62 10.57 10.02
N SER A 69 25.92 10.32 9.85
CA SER A 69 26.73 10.84 8.73
C SER A 69 26.64 10.00 7.46
N GLU A 70 26.06 8.79 7.52
CA GLU A 70 25.97 7.87 6.38
C GLU A 70 24.72 8.14 5.55
N ILE A 71 24.91 8.55 4.29
CA ILE A 71 23.80 8.88 3.37
C ILE A 71 23.03 7.62 2.95
N THR A 72 23.72 6.50 2.76
CA THR A 72 23.10 5.28 2.20
C THR A 72 21.98 4.72 3.09
N PRO A 73 22.18 4.49 4.41
CA PRO A 73 21.12 3.99 5.29
C PRO A 73 19.93 4.96 5.40
N PHE A 74 20.19 6.27 5.38
CA PHE A 74 19.17 7.30 5.41
C PHE A 74 18.29 7.27 4.15
N VAL A 75 18.90 7.27 2.97
CA VAL A 75 18.18 7.23 1.68
C VAL A 75 17.39 5.94 1.52
N LEU A 76 17.94 4.80 1.95
CA LEU A 76 17.22 3.52 1.90
C LEU A 76 16.02 3.49 2.83
N THR A 77 16.14 4.05 4.05
CA THR A 77 15.02 4.20 4.99
C THR A 77 13.87 4.99 4.35
N LEU A 78 14.19 6.14 3.74
CA LEU A 78 13.20 6.97 3.03
C LEU A 78 12.55 6.21 1.87
N THR A 79 13.37 5.58 1.03
CA THR A 79 12.91 4.85 -0.17
C THR A 79 11.98 3.71 0.21
N TYR A 80 12.33 2.89 1.20
CA TYR A 80 11.50 1.77 1.64
C TYR A 80 10.21 2.22 2.31
N THR A 81 10.26 3.31 3.09
CA THR A 81 9.05 3.92 3.69
C THR A 81 8.08 4.44 2.64
N VAL A 82 8.58 4.93 1.50
CA VAL A 82 7.74 5.38 0.36
C VAL A 82 7.22 4.18 -0.46
N LEU A 83 8.01 3.10 -0.58
CA LEU A 83 7.66 1.92 -1.38
C LEU A 83 6.60 1.03 -0.74
N ALA A 84 6.69 0.76 0.56
CA ALA A 84 5.79 -0.17 1.24
C ALA A 84 4.28 0.10 1.02
N PRO A 85 3.78 1.34 1.14
CA PRO A 85 2.37 1.66 0.94
C PRO A 85 1.84 1.36 -0.45
N VAL A 86 2.67 1.50 -1.48
CA VAL A 86 2.31 1.15 -2.86
C VAL A 86 1.95 -0.33 -2.94
N LEU A 87 2.70 -1.18 -2.25
CA LEU A 87 2.43 -2.62 -2.20
C LEU A 87 1.19 -2.96 -1.36
N ILE A 88 0.96 -2.24 -0.26
CA ILE A 88 -0.26 -2.43 0.55
C ILE A 88 -1.50 -1.97 -0.25
N ALA A 89 -1.42 -0.85 -0.96
CA ALA A 89 -2.46 -0.35 -1.85
C ALA A 89 -2.73 -1.33 -3.00
N ALA A 90 -1.68 -1.91 -3.61
CA ALA A 90 -1.82 -2.98 -4.59
C ALA A 90 -2.62 -4.18 -4.06
N GLY A 91 -2.41 -4.55 -2.79
CA GLY A 91 -3.23 -5.53 -2.07
C GLY A 91 -4.71 -5.15 -2.03
N ASN A 92 -5.02 -3.89 -1.70
CA ASN A 92 -6.40 -3.37 -1.69
C ASN A 92 -7.03 -3.45 -3.08
N TYR A 93 -6.32 -3.02 -4.12
CA TYR A 93 -6.82 -3.08 -5.50
C TYR A 93 -7.12 -4.51 -5.93
N LEU A 94 -6.25 -5.45 -5.54
CA LEU A 94 -6.41 -6.87 -5.83
C LEU A 94 -7.63 -7.46 -5.13
N LEU A 95 -7.86 -7.10 -3.87
CA LEU A 95 -9.06 -7.52 -3.13
C LEU A 95 -10.34 -6.98 -3.77
N ILE A 96 -10.36 -5.71 -4.17
CA ILE A 96 -11.53 -5.14 -4.85
C ILE A 96 -11.77 -5.80 -6.21
N SER A 97 -10.73 -6.01 -7.01
CA SER A 97 -10.84 -6.73 -8.28
C SER A 97 -11.48 -8.11 -8.09
N ARG A 98 -11.07 -8.86 -7.07
CA ARG A 98 -11.62 -10.18 -6.75
C ARG A 98 -13.03 -10.12 -6.20
N LEU A 99 -13.34 -9.16 -5.34
CA LEU A 99 -14.68 -8.94 -4.80
C LEU A 99 -15.68 -8.58 -5.91
N ILE A 100 -15.29 -7.75 -6.88
CA ILE A 100 -16.12 -7.44 -8.05
C ILE A 100 -16.51 -8.71 -8.80
N LEU A 101 -15.54 -9.60 -9.04
CA LEU A 101 -15.78 -10.83 -9.79
C LEU A 101 -16.56 -11.88 -8.99
N ALA A 102 -16.45 -11.86 -7.67
CA ALA A 102 -17.06 -12.86 -6.79
C ALA A 102 -18.45 -12.46 -6.26
N VAL A 103 -18.75 -11.15 -6.18
CA VAL A 103 -19.98 -10.64 -5.54
C VAL A 103 -20.98 -10.10 -6.57
N LEU A 104 -20.51 -9.49 -7.68
CA LEU A 104 -21.42 -8.92 -8.67
C LEU A 104 -21.75 -9.90 -9.80
N PRO A 105 -22.95 -9.78 -10.41
CA PRO A 105 -23.29 -10.55 -11.60
C PRO A 105 -22.37 -10.18 -12.77
N PRO A 106 -22.12 -11.11 -13.72
CA PRO A 106 -21.21 -10.89 -14.86
C PRO A 106 -21.52 -9.63 -15.68
N SER A 107 -22.81 -9.27 -15.79
CA SER A 107 -23.28 -8.06 -16.47
C SER A 107 -22.75 -6.76 -15.86
N HIS A 108 -22.34 -6.79 -14.58
CA HIS A 108 -21.89 -5.64 -13.80
C HIS A 108 -20.42 -5.76 -13.36
N HIS A 109 -19.64 -6.66 -13.97
CA HIS A 109 -18.19 -6.75 -13.72
C HIS A 109 -17.40 -5.54 -14.23
N ARG A 110 -18.03 -4.64 -14.98
CA ARG A 110 -17.47 -3.36 -15.40
C ARG A 110 -17.93 -2.26 -14.46
N ILE A 111 -16.99 -1.66 -13.73
CA ILE A 111 -17.26 -0.51 -12.86
C ILE A 111 -16.63 0.71 -13.51
N LEU A 112 -17.42 1.77 -13.71
CA LEU A 112 -16.98 2.97 -14.44
C LEU A 112 -16.41 2.63 -15.84
N ARG A 113 -17.06 1.70 -16.55
CA ARG A 113 -16.62 1.14 -17.85
C ARG A 113 -15.30 0.35 -17.83
N ILE A 114 -14.63 0.22 -16.69
CA ILE A 114 -13.39 -0.56 -16.57
C ILE A 114 -13.71 -1.98 -16.09
N PRO A 115 -13.23 -3.03 -16.78
CA PRO A 115 -13.37 -4.41 -16.29
C PRO A 115 -12.68 -4.59 -14.94
N GLY A 116 -13.35 -5.21 -13.97
CA GLY A 116 -12.79 -5.44 -12.63
C GLY A 116 -11.42 -6.10 -12.64
N ARG A 117 -11.15 -7.01 -13.59
CA ARG A 117 -9.84 -7.67 -13.80
C ARG A 117 -8.70 -6.71 -14.13
N ARG A 118 -8.99 -5.56 -14.74
CA ARG A 118 -7.98 -4.57 -15.15
C ARG A 118 -7.77 -3.47 -14.11
N LEU A 119 -8.60 -3.35 -13.08
CA LEU A 119 -8.45 -2.31 -12.06
C LEU A 119 -7.10 -2.42 -11.34
N THR A 120 -6.74 -3.61 -10.85
CA THR A 120 -5.47 -3.83 -10.14
C THR A 120 -4.25 -3.41 -10.97
N PRO A 121 -4.02 -3.92 -12.20
CA PRO A 121 -2.85 -3.53 -12.96
C PRO A 121 -2.84 -2.05 -13.35
N ILE A 122 -3.99 -1.43 -13.61
CA ILE A 122 -4.07 0.01 -13.93
C ILE A 122 -3.59 0.86 -12.74
N PHE A 123 -4.16 0.64 -11.55
CA PHE A 123 -3.79 1.44 -10.38
C PHE A 123 -2.37 1.15 -9.89
N VAL A 124 -1.91 -0.10 -9.95
CA VAL A 124 -0.50 -0.42 -9.65
C VAL A 124 0.43 0.30 -10.62
N PHE A 125 0.09 0.35 -11.90
CA PHE A 125 0.89 1.08 -12.89
C PHE A 125 0.94 2.59 -12.59
N CYS A 126 -0.19 3.20 -12.21
CA CYS A 126 -0.21 4.58 -11.75
C CYS A 126 0.71 4.78 -10.53
N ASP A 127 0.64 3.91 -9.53
CA ASP A 127 1.47 4.03 -8.33
C ASP A 127 2.97 3.85 -8.64
N VAL A 128 3.34 2.96 -9.56
CA VAL A 128 4.73 2.80 -10.02
C VAL A 128 5.24 4.08 -10.69
N ILE A 129 4.44 4.69 -11.58
CA ILE A 129 4.80 5.98 -12.18
C ILE A 129 4.98 7.04 -11.09
N ALA A 130 4.03 7.13 -10.16
CA ALA A 130 4.08 8.10 -9.07
C ALA A 130 5.33 7.92 -8.20
N PHE A 131 5.68 6.66 -7.88
CA PHE A 131 6.86 6.30 -7.12
C PHE A 131 8.15 6.70 -7.85
N LEU A 132 8.24 6.44 -9.15
CA LEU A 132 9.40 6.84 -9.95
C LEU A 132 9.56 8.36 -10.00
N ILE A 133 8.47 9.11 -10.18
CA ILE A 133 8.49 10.58 -10.14
C ILE A 133 8.99 11.07 -8.76
N GLN A 134 8.48 10.50 -7.66
CA GLN A 134 8.90 10.85 -6.30
C GLN A 134 10.37 10.52 -6.05
N GLY A 135 10.83 9.35 -6.50
CA GLY A 135 12.23 8.92 -6.38
C GLY A 135 13.16 9.85 -7.16
N SER A 136 12.81 10.20 -8.39
CA SER A 136 13.57 11.17 -9.19
C SER A 136 13.58 12.56 -8.55
N GLY A 137 12.42 13.05 -8.07
CA GLY A 137 12.33 14.32 -7.37
C GLY A 137 13.17 14.35 -6.09
N SER A 138 13.14 13.28 -5.30
CA SER A 138 13.97 13.12 -4.08
C SER A 138 15.46 13.11 -4.42
N GLY A 139 15.85 12.37 -5.47
CA GLY A 139 17.23 12.31 -5.93
C GLY A 139 17.76 13.67 -6.37
N ILE A 140 17.00 14.40 -7.19
CA ILE A 140 17.33 15.76 -7.61
C ILE A 140 17.39 16.69 -6.40
N ALA A 141 16.44 16.57 -5.46
CA ALA A 141 16.42 17.44 -4.29
C ALA A 141 17.66 17.23 -3.41
N SER A 142 18.15 15.99 -3.31
CA SER A 142 19.33 15.63 -2.52
C SER A 142 20.67 15.90 -3.19
N SER A 143 20.72 16.23 -4.49
CA SER A 143 21.98 16.25 -5.25
C SER A 143 22.96 17.36 -4.84
N ASP A 144 22.46 18.40 -4.18
CA ASP A 144 23.25 19.54 -3.71
C ASP A 144 23.03 19.76 -2.20
N ASN A 145 23.12 18.67 -1.43
CA ASN A 145 22.90 18.64 0.03
C ASN A 145 21.57 19.27 0.47
N TRP A 146 20.53 19.10 -0.36
CA TRP A 146 19.24 19.77 -0.15
C TRP A 146 19.38 21.28 -0.05
N GLN A 147 20.14 21.95 -0.91
CA GLN A 147 20.22 23.40 -0.95
C GLN A 147 20.06 23.94 -2.38
N GLY A 148 19.70 25.21 -2.48
CA GLY A 148 19.70 25.94 -3.74
C GLY A 148 18.57 25.57 -4.71
N GLU A 149 18.83 25.76 -6.00
CA GLU A 149 17.82 25.63 -7.05
C GLU A 149 17.41 24.17 -7.30
N MET A 150 18.35 23.23 -7.21
CA MET A 150 18.11 21.81 -7.43
C MET A 150 17.15 21.22 -6.39
N GLU A 151 17.29 21.62 -5.13
CA GLU A 151 16.33 21.28 -4.08
C GLU A 151 14.91 21.70 -4.45
N ARG A 152 14.71 22.97 -4.83
CA ARG A 152 13.39 23.51 -5.17
C ARG A 152 12.77 22.79 -6.37
N ILE A 153 13.57 22.45 -7.37
CA ILE A 153 13.13 21.68 -8.54
C ILE A 153 12.76 20.26 -8.12
N GLY A 154 13.62 19.58 -7.38
CA GLY A 154 13.41 18.21 -6.91
C GLY A 154 12.17 18.07 -6.04
N VAL A 155 11.98 18.97 -5.07
CA VAL A 155 10.78 19.01 -4.21
C VAL A 155 9.51 19.22 -5.05
N LYS A 156 9.52 20.10 -6.04
CA LYS A 156 8.37 20.27 -6.95
C LYS A 156 8.06 18.99 -7.72
N VAL A 157 9.06 18.32 -8.27
CA VAL A 157 8.89 17.03 -8.97
C VAL A 157 8.33 15.97 -8.03
N LEU A 158 8.83 15.91 -6.80
CA LEU A 158 8.35 15.01 -5.75
C LEU A 158 6.87 15.26 -5.43
N ILE A 159 6.47 16.52 -5.22
CA ILE A 159 5.07 16.91 -4.97
C ILE A 159 4.16 16.52 -6.14
N VAL A 160 4.61 16.69 -7.39
CA VAL A 160 3.83 16.27 -8.57
C VAL A 160 3.54 14.77 -8.51
N GLY A 161 4.54 13.95 -8.15
CA GLY A 161 4.35 12.51 -7.97
C GLY A 161 3.35 12.17 -6.84
N LEU A 162 3.46 12.86 -5.70
CA LEU A 162 2.54 12.67 -4.57
C LEU A 162 1.09 13.06 -4.91
N VAL A 163 0.88 14.19 -5.58
CA VAL A 163 -0.45 14.65 -6.00
C VAL A 163 -1.04 13.70 -7.03
N PHE A 164 -0.24 13.21 -7.97
CA PHE A 164 -0.66 12.20 -8.94
C PHE A 164 -1.09 10.90 -8.25
N GLN A 165 -0.31 10.40 -7.29
CA GLN A 165 -0.67 9.24 -6.47
C GLN A 165 -1.97 9.47 -5.70
N LEU A 166 -2.11 10.62 -5.05
CA LEU A 166 -3.30 10.99 -4.28
C LEU A 166 -4.55 11.03 -5.16
N ALA A 167 -4.45 11.60 -6.37
CA ALA A 167 -5.53 11.64 -7.34
C ALA A 167 -5.92 10.23 -7.84
N ALA A 168 -4.93 9.40 -8.19
CA ALA A 168 -5.15 8.02 -8.62
C ALA A 168 -5.82 7.19 -7.51
N PHE A 169 -5.35 7.32 -6.27
CA PHE A 169 -5.90 6.61 -5.12
C PHE A 169 -7.32 7.10 -4.76
N SER A 170 -7.59 8.40 -4.92
CA SER A 170 -8.94 8.96 -4.76
C SER A 170 -9.91 8.41 -5.80
N LEU A 171 -9.47 8.26 -7.05
CA LEU A 171 -10.26 7.60 -8.10
C LEU A 171 -10.55 6.14 -7.75
N PHE A 172 -9.57 5.41 -7.20
CA PHE A 172 -9.78 4.06 -6.70
C PHE A 172 -10.86 4.01 -5.60
N LEU A 173 -10.86 4.94 -4.64
CA LEU A 173 -11.91 5.01 -3.62
C LEU A 173 -13.30 5.25 -4.21
N CYS A 174 -13.41 6.07 -5.27
CA CYS A 174 -14.66 6.25 -6.00
C CYS A 174 -15.14 4.95 -6.66
N VAL A 175 -14.23 4.22 -7.32
CA VAL A 175 -14.52 2.90 -7.88
C VAL A 175 -14.97 1.93 -6.80
N PHE A 176 -14.26 1.90 -5.67
CA PHE A 176 -14.56 1.01 -4.56
C PHE A 176 -15.92 1.32 -3.91
N ARG A 177 -16.23 2.61 -3.70
CA ARG A 177 -17.55 3.04 -3.24
C ARG A 177 -18.66 2.64 -4.20
N ARG A 178 -18.42 2.80 -5.51
CA ARG A 178 -19.39 2.36 -6.53
C ARG A 178 -19.60 0.85 -6.47
N PHE A 179 -18.53 0.07 -6.35
CA PHE A 179 -18.62 -1.37 -6.12
C PHE A 179 -19.49 -1.70 -4.90
N HIS A 180 -19.22 -1.07 -3.74
CA HIS A 180 -19.95 -1.32 -2.51
C HIS A 180 -21.45 -1.07 -2.68
N VAL A 181 -21.84 0.07 -3.26
CA VAL A 181 -23.25 0.41 -3.50
C VAL A 181 -23.93 -0.60 -4.42
N LEU A 182 -23.24 -1.09 -5.45
CA LEU A 182 -23.76 -2.11 -6.35
C LEU A 182 -23.89 -3.46 -5.63
N ALA A 183 -22.89 -3.83 -4.83
CA ALA A 183 -22.86 -5.09 -4.10
C ALA A 183 -23.99 -5.18 -3.07
N LEU A 184 -24.36 -4.08 -2.41
CA LEU A 184 -25.51 -4.05 -1.50
C LEU A 184 -26.87 -4.27 -2.19
N ARG A 185 -26.97 -3.97 -3.50
CA ARG A 185 -28.23 -4.06 -4.25
C ARG A 185 -28.35 -5.33 -5.09
N MET A 186 -27.22 -5.88 -5.53
CA MET A 186 -27.15 -6.89 -6.59
C MET A 186 -26.13 -7.99 -6.27
N ALA A 187 -25.79 -8.21 -5.00
CA ALA A 187 -24.96 -9.35 -4.64
C ALA A 187 -25.62 -10.65 -5.12
N VAL A 188 -24.85 -11.50 -5.81
CA VAL A 188 -25.31 -12.82 -6.23
C VAL A 188 -25.55 -13.70 -4.99
N GLU A 189 -26.50 -14.63 -5.08
CA GLU A 189 -26.85 -15.51 -3.95
C GLU A 189 -25.66 -16.36 -3.47
N ASP A 190 -24.78 -16.77 -4.39
CA ASP A 190 -23.56 -17.53 -4.12
C ASP A 190 -22.37 -16.66 -3.64
N ALA A 191 -22.60 -15.39 -3.30
CA ALA A 191 -21.54 -14.50 -2.85
C ALA A 191 -20.84 -15.06 -1.58
N PRO A 192 -19.50 -14.97 -1.49
CA PRO A 192 -18.76 -15.55 -0.37
C PRO A 192 -19.24 -15.03 0.99
N ARG A 193 -19.61 -15.94 1.90
CA ARG A 193 -20.05 -15.60 3.26
C ARG A 193 -18.95 -14.80 3.97
N GLY A 194 -19.21 -13.52 4.25
CA GLY A 194 -18.26 -12.61 4.89
C GLY A 194 -17.52 -11.64 3.96
N TRP A 195 -17.92 -11.52 2.68
CA TRP A 195 -17.38 -10.50 1.76
C TRP A 195 -17.45 -9.08 2.33
N GLN A 196 -18.48 -8.76 3.12
CA GLN A 196 -18.65 -7.47 3.81
C GLN A 196 -17.52 -7.18 4.81
N LYS A 197 -16.97 -8.21 5.49
CA LYS A 197 -15.84 -8.04 6.40
C LYS A 197 -14.55 -7.70 5.65
N VAL A 198 -14.37 -8.29 4.46
CA VAL A 198 -13.24 -7.94 3.58
C VAL A 198 -13.39 -6.51 3.07
N VAL A 199 -14.60 -6.12 2.68
CA VAL A 199 -14.91 -4.74 2.29
C VAL A 199 -14.62 -3.76 3.42
N LEU A 200 -15.04 -4.07 4.65
CA LEU A 200 -14.72 -3.25 5.83
C LEU A 200 -13.20 -3.12 6.03
N ALA A 201 -12.46 -4.23 5.95
CA ALA A 201 -11.00 -4.22 6.09
C ALA A 201 -10.33 -3.35 5.02
N VAL A 202 -10.76 -3.45 3.77
CA VAL A 202 -10.24 -2.61 2.67
C VAL A 202 -10.61 -1.15 2.87
N TYR A 203 -11.79 -0.82 3.40
CA TYR A 203 -12.16 0.56 3.73
C TYR A 203 -11.24 1.16 4.80
N ILE A 204 -11.05 0.46 5.92
CA ILE A 204 -10.18 0.90 7.01
C ILE A 204 -8.75 1.09 6.48
N SER A 205 -8.22 0.09 5.78
CA SER A 205 -6.88 0.15 5.17
C SER A 205 -6.75 1.34 4.20
N SER A 206 -7.74 1.54 3.33
CA SER A 206 -7.68 2.61 2.33
C SER A 206 -7.82 4.01 2.95
N ILE A 207 -8.61 4.18 4.01
CA ILE A 207 -8.71 5.47 4.72
C ILE A 207 -7.39 5.82 5.40
N LEU A 208 -6.72 4.85 6.02
CA LEU A 208 -5.42 5.06 6.65
C LEU A 208 -4.32 5.41 5.63
N ILE A 209 -4.28 4.69 4.50
CA ILE A 209 -3.36 5.01 3.39
C ILE A 209 -3.67 6.42 2.83
N MET A 210 -4.95 6.78 2.69
CA MET A 210 -5.36 8.09 2.20
C MET A 210 -4.90 9.22 3.13
N ALA A 211 -5.09 9.06 4.44
CA ALA A 211 -4.63 10.03 5.43
C ALA A 211 -3.11 10.27 5.33
N ARG A 212 -2.34 9.19 5.18
CA ARG A 212 -0.89 9.23 4.96
C ARG A 212 -0.52 9.94 3.65
N CYS A 213 -1.19 9.64 2.54
CA CYS A 213 -0.95 10.32 1.26
C CYS A 213 -1.22 11.83 1.32
N ILE A 214 -2.29 12.25 2.02
CA ILE A 214 -2.60 13.66 2.23
C ILE A 214 -1.50 14.33 3.08
N PHE A 215 -1.12 13.69 4.19
CA PHE A 215 -0.03 14.21 5.04
C PHE A 215 1.27 14.35 4.25
N ARG A 216 1.66 13.37 3.44
CA ARG A 216 2.83 13.46 2.56
C ARG A 216 2.78 14.66 1.62
N VAL A 217 1.64 14.91 0.96
CA VAL A 217 1.51 16.09 0.10
C VAL A 217 1.70 17.38 0.90
N VAL A 218 1.07 17.48 2.07
CA VAL A 218 1.15 18.67 2.94
C VAL A 218 2.56 18.88 3.50
N GLU A 219 3.22 17.81 3.94
CA GLU A 219 4.59 17.80 4.45
C GLU A 219 5.55 18.38 3.41
N PHE A 220 5.55 17.85 2.18
CA PHE A 220 6.44 18.34 1.14
C PHE A 220 6.02 19.69 0.55
N ALA A 221 4.73 19.99 0.50
CA ALA A 221 4.24 21.29 0.01
C ALA A 221 4.54 22.44 0.99
N GLY A 222 4.62 22.17 2.29
CA GLY A 222 5.04 23.14 3.30
C GLY A 222 6.53 23.51 3.18
N GLY A 223 7.36 22.61 2.66
CA GLY A 223 8.81 22.81 2.59
C GLY A 223 9.53 22.55 3.91
N ARG A 224 10.87 22.54 3.87
CA ARG A 224 11.74 22.10 4.98
C ARG A 224 11.64 22.93 6.27
N ASP A 225 11.24 24.20 6.17
CA ASP A 225 11.07 25.07 7.34
C ASP A 225 9.76 24.81 8.10
N THR A 226 8.93 23.88 7.63
CA THR A 226 7.65 23.55 8.25
C THR A 226 7.85 22.61 9.43
N TYR A 227 7.04 22.82 10.47
CA TYR A 227 6.97 22.01 11.70
C TYR A 227 6.97 20.48 11.46
N ALA A 228 6.47 20.02 10.30
CA ALA A 228 6.48 18.62 9.87
C ALA A 228 7.88 18.00 9.73
N PHE A 229 8.83 18.73 9.15
CA PHE A 229 10.20 18.22 8.99
C PHE A 229 11.02 18.32 10.27
N SER A 230 10.66 19.21 11.20
CA SER A 230 11.41 19.45 12.44
C SER A 230 11.00 18.55 13.61
N HIS A 231 9.86 17.85 13.53
CA HIS A 231 9.32 17.07 14.65
C HIS A 231 9.10 15.61 14.32
N GLU A 232 9.89 14.74 14.95
CA GLU A 232 9.84 13.30 14.72
C GLU A 232 8.46 12.66 15.01
N TRP A 233 7.70 13.20 15.97
CA TRP A 233 6.41 12.63 16.36
C TRP A 233 5.39 12.62 15.21
N LEU A 234 5.49 13.58 14.27
CA LEU A 234 4.60 13.65 13.10
C LEU A 234 4.82 12.48 12.15
N PHE A 235 6.09 12.10 11.94
CA PHE A 235 6.43 10.89 11.19
C PHE A 235 5.77 9.65 11.83
N TRP A 236 5.88 9.48 13.14
CA TRP A 236 5.31 8.30 13.80
C TRP A 236 3.78 8.26 13.74
N VAL A 237 3.11 9.40 13.92
CA VAL A 237 1.65 9.48 13.96
C VAL A 237 1.00 9.45 12.57
N PHE A 238 1.60 10.11 11.58
CA PHE A 238 0.98 10.29 10.26
C PHE A 238 1.57 9.41 9.15
N GLU A 239 2.78 8.86 9.34
CA GLU A 239 3.36 7.89 8.40
C GLU A 239 3.29 6.47 8.93
N SER A 240 3.86 6.27 10.12
CA SER A 240 4.09 4.94 10.65
C SER A 240 2.81 4.30 11.16
N LEU A 241 2.05 5.00 12.00
CA LEU A 241 0.85 4.45 12.62
C LEU A 241 -0.26 4.09 11.61
N PRO A 242 -0.55 4.92 10.58
CA PRO A 242 -1.57 4.57 9.59
C PRO A 242 -1.19 3.32 8.79
N MET A 243 0.08 3.15 8.45
CA MET A 243 0.56 1.97 7.73
C MET A 243 0.51 0.71 8.60
N ALA A 244 0.89 0.80 9.88
CA ALA A 244 0.74 -0.29 10.82
C ALA A 244 -0.74 -0.72 10.96
N GLY A 245 -1.66 0.24 11.06
CA GLY A 245 -3.10 -0.03 11.08
C GLY A 245 -3.62 -0.62 9.76
N ALA A 246 -3.14 -0.11 8.62
CA ALA A 246 -3.57 -0.54 7.29
C ALA A 246 -3.20 -1.99 6.96
N ILE A 247 -2.08 -2.48 7.52
CA ILE A 247 -1.68 -3.90 7.43
C ILE A 247 -2.31 -4.70 8.57
N GLY A 248 -2.31 -4.16 9.79
CA GLY A 248 -2.83 -4.82 10.99
C GLY A 248 -4.29 -5.23 10.86
N ILE A 249 -5.12 -4.44 10.17
CA ILE A 249 -6.52 -4.82 9.93
C ILE A 249 -6.65 -6.14 9.15
N PHE A 250 -5.71 -6.45 8.25
CA PHE A 250 -5.68 -7.72 7.52
C PHE A 250 -5.17 -8.90 8.37
N CYS A 251 -4.49 -8.65 9.48
CA CYS A 251 -4.19 -9.70 10.46
C CYS A 251 -5.48 -10.19 11.15
N PHE A 252 -6.40 -9.27 11.48
CA PHE A 252 -7.68 -9.61 12.12
C PHE A 252 -8.72 -10.11 11.11
N TYR A 253 -8.88 -9.39 9.99
CA TYR A 253 -9.86 -9.67 8.94
C TYR A 253 -9.19 -10.22 7.68
N HIS A 254 -8.44 -11.30 7.83
CA HIS A 254 -7.69 -11.89 6.72
C HIS A 254 -8.63 -12.28 5.56
N PRO A 255 -8.37 -11.80 4.33
CA PRO A 255 -9.30 -11.94 3.20
C PRO A 255 -9.57 -13.41 2.84
N SER A 256 -8.58 -14.28 2.98
CA SER A 256 -8.69 -15.70 2.62
C SER A 256 -9.55 -16.52 3.57
N ARG A 257 -9.88 -15.98 4.76
CA ARG A 257 -10.87 -16.59 5.65
C ARG A 257 -12.28 -16.54 5.02
N TYR A 258 -12.55 -15.53 4.20
CA TYR A 258 -13.87 -15.24 3.63
C TYR A 258 -13.94 -15.52 2.13
N LEU A 259 -12.87 -15.23 1.37
CA LEU A 259 -12.78 -15.46 -0.07
C LEU A 259 -12.16 -16.82 -0.44
N GLY A 260 -11.68 -17.57 0.55
CA GLY A 260 -10.98 -18.84 0.35
C GLY A 260 -9.60 -18.70 -0.30
N ARG A 261 -8.91 -19.83 -0.46
CA ARG A 261 -7.53 -19.91 -0.97
C ARG A 261 -7.35 -19.31 -2.38
N ASN A 262 -8.36 -19.44 -3.23
CA ASN A 262 -8.34 -18.93 -4.60
C ASN A 262 -8.83 -17.48 -4.71
N GLY A 263 -9.18 -16.84 -3.60
CA GLY A 263 -9.64 -15.45 -3.55
C GLY A 263 -10.87 -15.21 -4.41
N GLY A 264 -11.92 -16.00 -4.22
CA GLY A 264 -13.22 -15.85 -4.90
C GLY A 264 -13.27 -16.28 -6.37
N ARG A 265 -12.17 -16.77 -6.97
CA ARG A 265 -12.23 -17.41 -8.30
C ARG A 265 -12.78 -18.83 -8.14
N HIS A 266 -14.08 -19.01 -8.37
CA HIS A 266 -14.61 -20.35 -8.66
C HIS A 266 -13.89 -20.87 -9.91
N LYS A 267 -13.32 -22.07 -9.85
CA LYS A 267 -12.86 -22.77 -11.05
C LYS A 267 -14.11 -22.98 -11.93
N SER A 268 -14.23 -22.29 -13.05
CA SER A 268 -15.17 -22.69 -14.12
C SER A 268 -14.67 -23.93 -14.88
N VAL A 269 -13.65 -24.63 -14.36
CA VAL A 269 -12.93 -25.72 -15.04
C VAL A 269 -13.61 -27.06 -14.82
N ARG A 270 -14.92 -27.17 -15.06
CA ARG A 270 -15.52 -28.51 -15.21
C ARG A 270 -16.82 -28.57 -16.01
N THR A 271 -17.47 -27.45 -16.27
CA THR A 271 -18.75 -27.50 -17.00
C THR A 271 -18.55 -27.44 -18.52
N GLU A 272 -17.54 -26.71 -19.03
CA GLU A 272 -17.25 -26.71 -20.48
C GLU A 272 -16.74 -28.07 -20.96
N ASP A 273 -15.79 -28.71 -20.26
CA ASP A 273 -15.32 -30.06 -20.65
C ASP A 273 -16.44 -31.12 -20.57
N THR A 274 -17.39 -31.00 -19.63
CA THR A 274 -18.50 -31.97 -19.53
C THR A 274 -19.55 -31.74 -20.62
N ILE A 275 -19.72 -30.50 -21.10
CA ILE A 275 -20.65 -30.19 -22.20
C ILE A 275 -20.01 -30.56 -23.55
N GLU A 276 -18.71 -30.31 -23.76
CA GLU A 276 -18.00 -30.72 -24.98
C GLU A 276 -17.90 -32.25 -25.08
N LEU A 277 -17.65 -32.96 -23.98
CA LEU A 277 -17.65 -34.43 -23.97
C LEU A 277 -19.05 -35.05 -24.14
N ALA A 278 -20.12 -34.34 -23.76
CA ALA A 278 -21.50 -34.75 -24.03
C ALA A 278 -21.96 -34.43 -25.45
N GLN A 279 -21.35 -33.45 -26.12
CA GLN A 279 -21.66 -33.07 -27.50
C GLN A 279 -20.78 -33.79 -28.54
N GLY A 280 -19.60 -34.29 -28.16
CA GLY A 280 -18.73 -35.09 -29.03
C GLY A 280 -19.09 -36.58 -29.16
N HIS A 281 -20.16 -37.04 -28.51
CA HIS A 281 -20.66 -38.43 -28.56
C HIS A 281 -22.06 -38.56 -29.20
N LYS A 282 -22.47 -37.61 -30.05
CA LYS A 282 -23.67 -37.73 -30.88
C LYS A 282 -23.33 -37.73 -32.36
#